data_AF-A0A562RM32-F1
#
_entry.id   AF-A0A562RM32-F1
#
_cell.length_a   1.000
_cell.length_b   1.000
_cell.length_c   1.000
_cell.angle_alpha   90.00
_cell.angle_beta   90.00
_cell.angle_gamma   90.00
#
_symmetry.space_group_name_H-M   'P 1'
#
loop_
_entity.id
_entity.type
_entity.pdbx_description
1 polymer ?
#
loop_
_entity_poly.entity_id
_entity_poly.type
_entity_poly.pdbx_seq_one_letter_code
_entity_poly.pdbx_strand_id
1 'polypeptide(L)'
;MKPQLKLQKAPADVVRPRDDAAVDAASAAPEAVNDASHEGVEPAPPATSLPEAEPAPAAIKAEPVRLRRRMTLEDAFRRMGLNCLRQMQANVPGVLARDVESLHQMRVGLRRLRALLGMFEDLAALPPGLAADVEWLSGALGATRDWDVLVESTIDRIAGIDTHALRESAKSKAAVMHREMLHTLEEPRFAALLEGLDAWLDGRQWRMPPDEALPKKAPLAQPAAVGAQPLLRRAEKRLKKRIASLDVADAPARHRVRIAAKKARYSAEFFRDLLPKGTVKKYIGRLSALQDRLGELNDLAVASRLLPQLQHGHGELAREASYARGYVLAASEGDARSLGKALKRAARLRLTS
;
A
#
# COMPACT_ATOMS: atom_id res chain seq x y z
N MET A 1 45.18 7.56 27.02
CA MET A 1 45.63 8.96 26.99
C MET A 1 44.52 9.83 26.44
N LYS A 2 43.84 10.60 27.31
CA LYS A 2 42.96 11.71 26.93
C LYS A 2 43.78 12.99 26.91
N PRO A 3 43.40 14.00 26.12
CA PRO A 3 43.51 15.37 26.57
C PRO A 3 42.14 16.06 26.60
N GLN A 4 41.79 16.54 27.79
CA GLN A 4 40.82 17.61 28.04
C GLN A 4 41.54 18.95 27.98
N LEU A 5 40.88 19.98 27.44
CA LEU A 5 40.96 21.42 27.78
C LEU A 5 40.19 22.17 26.67
N LYS A 6 39.37 23.21 26.87
CA LYS A 6 39.04 24.04 28.04
C LYS A 6 37.79 24.84 27.65
N LEU A 7 36.88 25.06 28.60
CA LEU A 7 35.78 26.02 28.51
C LEU A 7 36.32 27.45 28.39
N GLN A 8 35.63 28.31 27.62
CA GLN A 8 35.56 29.75 27.88
C GLN A 8 34.10 30.21 27.85
N LYS A 9 33.77 31.08 28.80
CA LYS A 9 32.45 31.58 29.19
C LYS A 9 32.37 33.08 28.83
N ALA A 10 31.14 33.55 28.63
CA ALA A 10 30.69 34.87 28.15
C ALA A 10 31.21 36.13 28.89
N PRO A 11 30.85 37.33 28.38
CA PRO A 11 29.82 38.15 29.03
C PRO A 11 28.72 38.57 28.03
N ALA A 12 27.42 38.56 28.33
CA ALA A 12 26.65 39.40 29.26
C ALA A 12 26.68 40.89 28.87
N ASP A 13 25.65 41.33 28.13
CA ASP A 13 25.23 42.73 28.16
C ASP A 13 23.69 42.84 28.16
N VAL A 14 23.25 43.74 29.03
CA VAL A 14 21.90 43.95 29.53
C VAL A 14 21.40 45.28 28.98
N VAL A 15 20.26 45.31 28.29
CA VAL A 15 19.42 46.51 28.19
C VAL A 15 17.94 46.10 28.16
N ARG A 16 17.18 46.53 29.17
CA ARG A 16 15.72 46.75 29.15
C ARG A 16 15.49 48.27 29.43
N PRO A 17 14.25 48.77 29.52
CA PRO A 17 13.27 49.03 28.46
C PRO A 17 12.84 50.52 28.49
N ARG A 18 11.94 50.97 27.59
CA ARG A 18 11.16 52.20 27.77
C ARG A 18 9.74 52.05 27.24
N ASP A 19 8.85 51.81 28.20
CA ASP A 19 7.52 52.39 28.49
C ASP A 19 6.80 53.34 27.52
N ASP A 20 5.48 53.14 27.55
CA ASP A 20 4.34 54.08 27.54
C ASP A 20 3.92 54.82 26.26
N ALA A 21 2.70 54.51 25.78
CA ALA A 21 1.53 55.34 26.11
C ALA A 21 0.23 54.75 25.51
N ALA A 22 -0.77 54.55 26.37
CA ALA A 22 -2.17 54.40 26.04
C ALA A 22 -2.83 55.77 25.85
N VAL A 23 -3.87 55.88 24.99
CA VAL A 23 -5.01 56.77 25.26
C VAL A 23 -6.30 56.18 24.68
N ASP A 24 -7.29 56.20 25.56
CA ASP A 24 -8.70 55.83 25.50
C ASP A 24 -9.62 56.71 24.64
N ALA A 25 -10.88 56.25 24.61
CA ALA A 25 -12.16 57.00 24.53
C ALA A 25 -12.81 57.05 23.13
N ALA A 26 -13.92 56.35 22.86
CA ALA A 26 -15.26 56.31 23.47
C ALA A 26 -16.26 57.25 22.78
N SER A 27 -17.42 56.65 22.48
CA SER A 27 -18.78 57.19 22.68
C SER A 27 -19.63 57.50 21.44
N ALA A 28 -20.90 57.06 21.59
CA ALA A 28 -22.15 57.63 21.11
C ALA A 28 -22.66 57.28 19.70
N ALA A 29 -23.60 56.34 19.68
CA ALA A 29 -24.87 56.47 18.94
C ALA A 29 -25.77 57.50 19.70
N PRO A 30 -26.79 58.14 19.09
CA PRO A 30 -27.97 57.43 18.58
C PRO A 30 -28.71 58.07 17.38
N GLU A 31 -29.86 57.46 17.08
CA GLU A 31 -31.07 57.99 16.45
C GLU A 31 -31.32 57.81 14.96
N ALA A 32 -32.52 57.26 14.73
CA ALA A 32 -33.14 56.94 13.47
C ALA A 32 -33.81 58.16 12.85
N VAL A 33 -33.64 58.33 11.55
CA VAL A 33 -34.56 59.10 10.71
C VAL A 33 -34.83 58.27 9.46
N ASN A 34 -36.11 57.99 9.27
CA ASN A 34 -36.69 57.36 8.10
C ASN A 34 -36.93 58.47 7.07
N ASP A 35 -36.29 58.43 5.91
CA ASP A 35 -36.75 59.19 4.75
C ASP A 35 -36.50 58.41 3.46
N ALA A 36 -37.49 58.51 2.59
CA ALA A 36 -37.64 57.76 1.36
C ALA A 36 -36.82 58.37 0.21
N SER A 37 -36.78 57.62 -0.90
CA SER A 37 -36.34 57.99 -2.26
C SER A 37 -34.83 58.05 -2.53
N HIS A 38 -34.32 57.03 -3.24
CA HIS A 38 -33.49 57.16 -4.47
C HIS A 38 -33.31 55.74 -5.06
N GLU A 39 -33.84 55.51 -6.26
CA GLU A 39 -33.08 55.42 -7.52
C GLU A 39 -32.46 54.04 -7.76
N GLY A 40 -32.64 53.54 -8.99
CA GLY A 40 -32.44 52.15 -9.38
C GLY A 40 -31.03 51.63 -9.16
N VAL A 41 -30.94 50.54 -8.39
CA VAL A 41 -29.75 49.67 -8.36
C VAL A 41 -29.99 48.54 -9.38
N GLU A 42 -29.19 48.60 -10.44
CA GLU A 42 -29.04 47.55 -11.45
C GLU A 42 -28.71 46.20 -10.75
N PRO A 43 -29.36 45.07 -11.10
CA PRO A 43 -29.10 43.82 -10.42
C PRO A 43 -27.67 43.34 -10.70
N ALA A 44 -26.96 43.01 -9.62
CA ALA A 44 -25.64 42.39 -9.68
C ALA A 44 -25.64 41.18 -10.62
N PRO A 45 -24.56 40.97 -11.42
CA PRO A 45 -24.46 39.84 -12.31
C PRO A 45 -24.60 38.54 -11.51
N PRO A 46 -25.25 37.50 -12.07
CA PRO A 46 -25.41 36.24 -11.36
C PRO A 46 -24.02 35.70 -10.99
N ALA A 47 -23.87 35.34 -9.71
CA ALA A 47 -22.68 34.69 -9.19
C ALA A 47 -22.29 33.58 -10.15
N THR A 48 -21.15 33.75 -10.81
CA THR A 48 -20.57 32.74 -11.68
C THR A 48 -20.33 31.53 -10.81
N SER A 49 -21.16 30.51 -11.00
CA SER A 49 -20.99 29.21 -10.36
C SER A 49 -19.55 28.77 -10.61
N LEU A 50 -18.78 28.65 -9.52
CA LEU A 50 -17.50 27.96 -9.56
C LEU A 50 -17.73 26.64 -10.30
N PRO A 51 -16.88 26.27 -11.28
CA PRO A 51 -17.04 25.00 -11.97
C PRO A 51 -17.10 23.91 -10.92
N GLU A 52 -18.19 23.15 -10.93
CA GLU A 52 -18.33 21.94 -10.11
C GLU A 52 -17.04 21.14 -10.29
N ALA A 53 -16.35 20.86 -9.19
CA ALA A 53 -15.12 20.08 -9.23
C ALA A 53 -15.39 18.82 -10.05
N GLU A 54 -14.67 18.65 -11.17
CA GLU A 54 -14.88 17.50 -12.04
C GLU A 54 -14.84 16.23 -11.17
N PRO A 55 -15.83 15.33 -11.32
CA PRO A 55 -15.89 14.14 -10.50
C PRO A 55 -14.58 13.36 -10.64
N ALA A 56 -14.02 12.95 -9.50
CA ALA A 56 -12.78 12.19 -9.47
C ALA A 56 -12.83 11.06 -10.51
N PRO A 57 -11.81 10.90 -11.37
CA PRO A 57 -11.84 9.92 -12.43
C PRO A 57 -12.04 8.52 -11.84
N ALA A 58 -12.95 7.76 -12.43
CA ALA A 58 -13.34 6.45 -11.90
C ALA A 58 -12.14 5.50 -11.83
N ALA A 59 -12.05 4.76 -10.73
CA ALA A 59 -10.96 3.82 -10.50
C ALA A 59 -10.83 2.76 -11.60
N ILE A 60 -9.59 2.56 -12.05
CA ILE A 60 -9.27 1.72 -13.21
C ILE A 60 -8.73 0.36 -12.74
N LYS A 61 -9.46 -0.71 -13.08
CA LYS A 61 -9.04 -2.08 -12.78
C LYS A 61 -8.00 -2.56 -13.79
N ALA A 62 -7.26 -3.61 -13.40
CA ALA A 62 -6.35 -4.30 -14.31
C ALA A 62 -7.07 -4.82 -15.56
N GLU A 63 -6.61 -4.42 -16.74
CA GLU A 63 -7.07 -5.04 -17.99
C GLU A 63 -6.69 -6.52 -18.04
N PRO A 64 -7.53 -7.39 -18.64
CA PRO A 64 -7.17 -8.79 -18.86
C PRO A 64 -5.95 -8.94 -19.78
N VAL A 65 -4.84 -9.45 -19.25
CA VAL A 65 -3.68 -9.81 -20.06
C VAL A 65 -3.94 -11.16 -20.73
N ARG A 66 -4.13 -11.15 -22.05
CA ARG A 66 -4.29 -12.38 -22.85
C ARG A 66 -2.95 -12.95 -23.26
N LEU A 67 -2.59 -14.11 -22.71
CA LEU A 67 -1.35 -14.81 -23.07
C LEU A 67 -1.59 -15.85 -24.17
N ARG A 68 -0.75 -15.85 -25.21
CA ARG A 68 -0.79 -16.83 -26.31
C ARG A 68 0.27 -17.90 -26.07
N ARG A 69 -0.03 -19.18 -26.31
CA ARG A 69 0.90 -20.29 -26.03
C ARG A 69 2.26 -20.18 -26.74
N ARG A 70 2.27 -19.62 -27.95
CA ARG A 70 3.47 -19.45 -28.78
C ARG A 70 4.24 -18.14 -28.53
N MET A 71 3.70 -17.21 -27.74
CA MET A 71 4.47 -16.02 -27.36
C MET A 71 5.66 -16.43 -26.50
N THR A 72 6.77 -15.69 -26.58
CA THR A 72 7.92 -15.96 -25.73
C THR A 72 7.60 -15.66 -24.26
N LEU A 73 8.32 -16.30 -23.33
CA LEU A 73 8.19 -15.98 -21.91
C LEU A 73 8.56 -14.52 -21.63
N GLU A 74 9.54 -13.97 -22.36
CA GLU A 74 9.91 -12.56 -22.28
C GLU A 74 8.77 -11.62 -22.68
N ASP A 75 8.09 -11.88 -23.80
CA ASP A 75 6.94 -11.06 -24.23
C ASP A 75 5.79 -11.16 -23.22
N ALA A 76 5.61 -12.33 -22.60
CA ALA A 76 4.63 -12.50 -21.54
C ALA A 76 5.00 -11.66 -20.32
N PHE A 77 6.27 -11.70 -19.90
CA PHE A 77 6.80 -10.90 -18.80
C PHE A 77 6.60 -9.40 -19.04
N ARG A 78 7.06 -8.86 -20.17
CA ARG A 78 6.88 -7.45 -20.55
C ARG A 78 5.41 -7.05 -20.54
N ARG A 79 4.52 -7.82 -21.18
CA ARG A 79 3.08 -7.51 -21.22
C ARG A 79 2.43 -7.52 -19.84
N MET A 80 2.78 -8.47 -18.98
CA MET A 80 2.26 -8.52 -17.61
C MET A 80 2.80 -7.36 -16.77
N GLY A 81 4.08 -7.01 -16.91
CA GLY A 81 4.71 -5.88 -16.22
C GLY A 81 4.06 -4.56 -16.58
N LEU A 82 3.99 -4.26 -17.89
CA LEU A 82 3.35 -3.03 -18.40
C LEU A 82 1.87 -2.95 -18.02
N ASN A 83 1.14 -4.06 -17.98
CA ASN A 83 -0.24 -4.06 -17.49
C ASN A 83 -0.35 -3.69 -16.00
N CYS A 84 0.59 -4.15 -15.16
CA CYS A 84 0.60 -3.76 -13.74
C CYS A 84 0.96 -2.28 -13.59
N LEU A 85 1.94 -1.79 -14.37
CA LEU A 85 2.38 -0.41 -14.36
C LEU A 85 1.26 0.54 -14.82
N ARG A 86 0.60 0.23 -15.96
CA ARG A 86 -0.56 1.00 -16.44
C ARG A 86 -1.70 1.05 -15.42
N GLN A 87 -1.99 -0.05 -14.72
CA GLN A 87 -2.98 -0.03 -13.65
C GLN A 87 -2.60 0.96 -12.55
N MET A 88 -1.32 1.01 -12.16
CA MET A 88 -0.88 1.99 -11.14
C MET A 88 -1.02 3.42 -11.65
N GLN A 89 -0.47 3.71 -12.83
CA GLN A 89 -0.48 5.04 -13.45
C GLN A 89 -1.90 5.57 -13.66
N ALA A 90 -2.80 4.74 -14.18
CA ALA A 90 -4.16 5.13 -14.51
C ALA A 90 -5.00 5.52 -13.28
N ASN A 91 -4.62 5.08 -12.08
CA ASN A 91 -5.31 5.44 -10.84
C ASN A 91 -4.70 6.64 -10.12
N VAL A 92 -3.53 7.16 -10.55
CA VAL A 92 -2.89 8.30 -9.88
C VAL A 92 -3.82 9.52 -9.80
N PRO A 93 -4.51 9.94 -10.87
CA PRO A 93 -5.43 11.09 -10.78
C PRO A 93 -6.54 10.89 -9.76
N GLY A 94 -7.13 9.69 -9.69
CA GLY A 94 -8.16 9.36 -8.70
C GLY A 94 -7.61 9.34 -7.27
N VAL A 95 -6.38 8.83 -7.07
CA VAL A 95 -5.71 8.87 -5.76
C VAL A 95 -5.46 10.30 -5.31
N LEU A 96 -4.99 11.18 -6.21
CA LEU A 96 -4.78 12.60 -5.92
C LEU A 96 -6.10 13.32 -5.61
N ALA A 97 -7.19 12.92 -6.26
CA ALA A 97 -8.56 13.33 -5.95
C ALA A 97 -9.16 12.64 -4.71
N ARG A 98 -8.37 11.86 -3.96
CA ARG A 98 -8.74 11.15 -2.73
C ARG A 98 -9.83 10.08 -2.90
N ASP A 99 -9.95 9.51 -4.09
CA ASP A 99 -10.84 8.37 -4.33
C ASP A 99 -10.25 7.06 -3.74
N VAL A 100 -11.03 6.44 -2.85
CA VAL A 100 -10.63 5.24 -2.08
C VAL A 100 -10.44 4.04 -3.00
N GLU A 101 -11.30 3.87 -4.01
CA GLU A 101 -11.20 2.73 -4.93
C GLU A 101 -9.98 2.89 -5.85
N SER A 102 -9.64 4.11 -6.27
CA SER A 102 -8.43 4.39 -7.04
C SER A 102 -7.17 4.05 -6.25
N LEU A 103 -7.11 4.44 -4.97
CA LEU A 103 -6.03 4.02 -4.08
C LEU A 103 -5.98 2.49 -3.96
N HIS A 104 -7.12 1.84 -3.76
CA HIS A 104 -7.19 0.37 -3.73
C HIS A 104 -6.61 -0.25 -5.01
N GLN A 105 -7.01 0.21 -6.19
CA GLN A 105 -6.54 -0.32 -7.47
C GLN A 105 -5.05 -0.03 -7.73
N MET A 106 -4.55 1.15 -7.36
CA MET A 106 -3.11 1.46 -7.45
C MET A 106 -2.28 0.49 -6.61
N ARG A 107 -2.71 0.24 -5.37
CA ARG A 107 -2.06 -0.74 -4.47
C ARG A 107 -2.14 -2.16 -5.01
N VAL A 108 -3.26 -2.53 -5.62
CA VAL A 108 -3.42 -3.82 -6.31
C VAL A 108 -2.39 -3.94 -7.43
N GLY A 109 -2.24 -2.90 -8.26
CA GLY A 109 -1.25 -2.81 -9.33
C GLY A 109 0.18 -3.01 -8.83
N LEU A 110 0.61 -2.22 -7.83
CA LEU A 110 1.95 -2.33 -7.24
C LEU A 110 2.21 -3.71 -6.65
N ARG A 111 1.22 -4.27 -5.95
CA ARG A 111 1.32 -5.60 -5.36
C ARG A 111 1.48 -6.69 -6.42
N ARG A 112 0.78 -6.58 -7.55
CA ARG A 112 0.93 -7.49 -8.70
C ARG A 112 2.30 -7.33 -9.35
N LEU A 113 2.75 -6.10 -9.58
CA LEU A 113 4.08 -5.78 -10.13
C LEU A 113 5.18 -6.39 -9.26
N ARG A 114 5.18 -6.14 -7.94
CA ARG A 114 6.14 -6.72 -7.00
C ARG A 114 6.15 -8.26 -7.03
N ALA A 115 4.98 -8.88 -7.16
CA ALA A 115 4.89 -10.33 -7.27
C ALA A 115 5.48 -10.87 -8.58
N LEU A 116 5.30 -10.14 -9.69
CA LEU A 116 5.88 -10.46 -10.99
C LEU A 116 7.41 -10.32 -10.96
N LEU A 117 7.91 -9.17 -10.50
CA LEU A 117 9.35 -8.89 -10.38
C LEU A 117 10.04 -9.95 -9.52
N GLY A 118 9.49 -10.24 -8.34
CA GLY A 118 10.01 -11.28 -7.44
C GLY A 118 9.79 -12.73 -7.89
N MET A 119 9.13 -12.96 -9.05
CA MET A 119 9.05 -14.26 -9.71
C MET A 119 10.10 -14.39 -10.81
N PHE A 120 10.40 -13.28 -11.49
CA PHE A 120 11.37 -13.17 -12.57
C PHE A 120 12.76 -12.73 -12.08
N GLU A 121 12.99 -12.61 -10.77
CA GLU A 121 14.25 -12.12 -10.17
C GLU A 121 15.51 -12.76 -10.75
N ASP A 122 15.50 -14.07 -11.00
CA ASP A 122 16.66 -14.80 -11.57
C ASP A 122 16.80 -14.67 -13.10
N LEU A 123 15.76 -14.17 -13.78
CA LEU A 123 15.68 -14.10 -15.25
C LEU A 123 15.79 -12.66 -15.78
N ALA A 124 15.25 -11.70 -15.03
CA ALA A 124 15.20 -10.28 -15.35
C ALA A 124 15.25 -9.49 -14.03
N ALA A 125 16.46 -9.37 -13.47
CA ALA A 125 16.68 -8.65 -12.22
C ALA A 125 16.48 -7.15 -12.43
N LEU A 126 15.73 -6.53 -11.52
CA LEU A 126 15.53 -5.08 -11.51
C LEU A 126 16.82 -4.40 -11.02
N PRO A 127 17.26 -3.29 -11.62
CA PRO A 127 18.40 -2.53 -11.14
C PRO A 127 18.22 -2.11 -9.67
N PRO A 128 19.28 -2.08 -8.85
CA PRO A 128 19.17 -1.81 -7.41
C PRO A 128 18.44 -0.50 -7.07
N GLY A 129 18.64 0.57 -7.85
CA GLY A 129 17.94 1.84 -7.66
C GLY A 129 16.42 1.70 -7.82
N LEU A 130 15.97 1.16 -8.95
CA LEU A 130 14.54 0.91 -9.20
C LEU A 130 13.95 -0.07 -8.18
N ALA A 131 14.70 -1.08 -7.74
CA ALA A 131 14.25 -2.00 -6.71
C ALA A 131 14.02 -1.30 -5.35
N ALA A 132 14.92 -0.38 -4.98
CA ALA A 132 14.76 0.43 -3.77
C ALA A 132 13.55 1.37 -3.87
N ASP A 133 13.31 1.98 -5.04
CA ASP A 133 12.17 2.87 -5.26
C ASP A 133 10.82 2.13 -5.25
N VAL A 134 10.76 0.91 -5.80
CA VAL A 134 9.59 0.03 -5.67
C VAL A 134 9.31 -0.32 -4.21
N GLU A 135 10.34 -0.55 -3.40
CA GLU A 135 10.19 -0.82 -1.96
C GLU A 135 9.72 0.42 -1.21
N TRP A 136 10.32 1.58 -1.49
CA TRP A 136 9.92 2.88 -0.93
C TRP A 136 8.43 3.17 -1.15
N LEU A 137 7.97 3.12 -2.42
CA LEU A 137 6.56 3.36 -2.74
C LEU A 137 5.65 2.34 -2.04
N SER A 138 6.08 1.08 -1.98
CA SER A 138 5.30 0.06 -1.29
C SER A 138 5.25 0.23 0.22
N GLY A 139 6.27 0.83 0.83
CA GLY A 139 6.28 1.22 2.23
C GLY A 139 5.27 2.31 2.50
N ALA A 140 5.28 3.38 1.70
CA ALA A 140 4.35 4.50 1.81
C ALA A 140 2.88 4.04 1.68
N LEU A 141 2.54 3.34 0.59
CA LEU A 141 1.19 2.80 0.39
C LEU A 141 0.82 1.72 1.43
N GLY A 142 1.81 1.00 1.95
CA GLY A 142 1.65 0.00 3.00
C GLY A 142 1.20 0.62 4.32
N ALA A 143 1.90 1.67 4.76
CA ALA A 143 1.61 2.37 6.00
C ALA A 143 0.19 2.94 6.03
N THR A 144 -0.27 3.57 4.93
CA THR A 144 -1.65 4.05 4.82
C THR A 144 -2.67 2.91 5.00
N ARG A 145 -2.40 1.72 4.42
CA ARG A 145 -3.31 0.56 4.59
C ARG A 145 -3.46 0.13 6.01
N ASP A 146 -2.32 0.07 6.70
CA ASP A 146 -2.24 -0.55 8.01
C ASP A 146 -3.18 0.21 8.96
N TRP A 147 -3.26 1.54 8.80
CA TRP A 147 -4.21 2.39 9.51
C TRP A 147 -5.65 2.27 9.00
N ASP A 148 -5.89 2.20 7.68
CA ASP A 148 -7.24 1.97 7.14
C ASP A 148 -7.83 0.64 7.67
N VAL A 149 -7.05 -0.45 7.63
CA VAL A 149 -7.45 -1.77 8.15
C VAL A 149 -7.75 -1.72 9.65
N LEU A 150 -6.97 -0.96 10.41
CA LEU A 150 -7.21 -0.79 11.83
C LEU A 150 -8.60 -0.16 12.06
N VAL A 151 -8.90 0.93 11.35
CA VAL A 151 -10.15 1.70 11.47
C VAL A 151 -11.37 0.96 10.94
N GLU A 152 -11.27 0.28 9.80
CA GLU A 152 -12.40 -0.32 9.06
C GLU A 152 -12.78 -1.72 9.53
N SER A 153 -11.87 -2.41 10.22
CA SER A 153 -12.01 -3.85 10.44
C SER A 153 -11.49 -4.30 11.79
N THR A 154 -10.30 -3.89 12.19
CA THR A 154 -9.69 -4.47 13.39
C THR A 154 -10.30 -3.93 14.68
N ILE A 155 -10.63 -2.64 14.74
CA ILE A 155 -11.28 -2.03 15.91
C ILE A 155 -12.67 -2.63 16.14
N ASP A 156 -13.44 -2.89 15.09
CA ASP A 156 -14.78 -3.50 15.18
C ASP A 156 -14.80 -4.90 15.81
N ARG A 157 -13.64 -5.58 15.82
CA ARG A 157 -13.51 -6.90 16.44
C ARG A 157 -13.23 -6.83 17.94
N ILE A 158 -12.88 -5.66 18.48
CA ILE A 158 -12.53 -5.51 19.89
C ILE A 158 -13.82 -5.45 20.71
N ALA A 159 -13.94 -6.38 21.66
CA ALA A 159 -15.07 -6.44 22.58
C ALA A 159 -14.62 -6.11 24.01
N GLY A 160 -15.56 -5.66 24.86
CA GLY A 160 -15.33 -5.44 26.29
C GLY A 160 -14.89 -4.03 26.69
N ILE A 161 -14.80 -3.10 25.75
CA ILE A 161 -14.60 -1.67 25.97
C ILE A 161 -15.43 -0.85 24.97
N ASP A 162 -15.69 0.42 25.28
CA ASP A 162 -16.05 1.39 24.24
C ASP A 162 -14.81 1.67 23.38
N THR A 163 -14.97 1.65 22.06
CA THR A 163 -13.88 1.85 21.10
C THR A 163 -13.99 3.19 20.35
N HIS A 164 -14.94 4.05 20.72
CA HIS A 164 -15.19 5.31 20.03
C HIS A 164 -13.94 6.22 20.03
N ALA A 165 -13.36 6.51 21.20
CA ALA A 165 -12.18 7.37 21.30
C ALA A 165 -10.96 6.76 20.58
N LEU A 166 -10.75 5.45 20.72
CA LEU A 166 -9.73 4.71 19.97
C LEU A 166 -9.90 4.86 18.45
N ARG A 167 -11.13 4.76 17.95
CA ARG A 167 -11.43 4.88 16.52
C ARG A 167 -11.17 6.28 15.99
N GLU A 168 -11.59 7.31 16.72
CA GLU A 168 -11.36 8.71 16.30
C GLU A 168 -9.87 9.06 16.28
N SER A 169 -9.09 8.56 17.24
CA SER A 169 -7.64 8.69 17.24
C SER A 169 -6.99 7.96 16.05
N ALA A 170 -7.44 6.73 15.76
CA ALA A 170 -6.97 5.97 14.61
C ALA A 170 -7.32 6.62 13.27
N LYS A 171 -8.54 7.18 13.12
CA LYS A 171 -8.95 7.97 11.95
C LYS A 171 -8.07 9.20 11.75
N SER A 172 -7.75 9.91 12.84
CA SER A 172 -6.86 11.07 12.79
C SER A 172 -5.47 10.69 12.30
N LYS A 173 -4.91 9.56 12.76
CA LYS A 173 -3.65 9.01 12.24
C LYS A 173 -3.75 8.57 10.79
N ALA A 174 -4.82 7.86 10.41
CA ALA A 174 -5.05 7.46 9.02
C ALA A 174 -5.06 8.69 8.10
N ALA A 175 -5.75 9.77 8.47
CA ALA A 175 -5.78 11.01 7.71
C ALA A 175 -4.39 11.66 7.53
N VAL A 176 -3.52 11.59 8.54
CA VAL A 176 -2.11 12.03 8.42
C VAL A 176 -1.37 11.17 7.39
N MET A 177 -1.49 9.84 7.48
CA MET A 177 -0.82 8.92 6.55
C MET A 177 -1.34 9.04 5.12
N HIS A 178 -2.62 9.36 4.93
CA HIS A 178 -3.16 9.69 3.61
C HIS A 178 -2.53 10.97 3.07
N ARG A 179 -2.36 12.02 3.88
CA ARG A 179 -1.66 13.24 3.44
C ARG A 179 -0.20 13.00 3.07
N GLU A 180 0.54 12.26 3.89
CA GLU A 180 1.93 11.89 3.60
C GLU A 180 2.04 11.06 2.32
N MET A 181 1.11 10.13 2.11
CA MET A 181 1.03 9.37 0.88
C MET A 181 0.74 10.24 -0.34
N LEU A 182 -0.13 11.26 -0.22
CA LEU A 182 -0.40 12.18 -1.34
C LEU A 182 0.86 12.95 -1.71
N HIS A 183 1.57 13.46 -0.70
CA HIS A 183 2.85 14.12 -0.91
C HIS A 183 3.87 13.21 -1.61
N THR A 184 3.94 11.94 -1.19
CA THR A 184 4.80 10.91 -1.81
C THR A 184 4.54 10.77 -3.31
N LEU A 185 3.28 10.89 -3.75
CA LEU A 185 2.90 10.78 -5.16
C LEU A 185 3.16 12.05 -5.98
N GLU A 186 3.29 13.20 -5.31
CA GLU A 186 3.64 14.48 -5.93
C GLU A 186 5.17 14.66 -6.06
N GLU A 187 5.97 13.87 -5.34
CA GLU A 187 7.43 13.93 -5.41
C GLU A 187 7.96 13.55 -6.81
N PRO A 188 9.00 14.27 -7.33
CA PRO A 188 9.66 13.91 -8.59
C PRO A 188 10.18 12.47 -8.62
N ARG A 189 10.51 11.91 -7.44
CA ARG A 189 10.94 10.52 -7.28
C ARG A 189 9.88 9.52 -7.75
N PHE A 190 8.60 9.80 -7.52
CA PHE A 190 7.52 8.92 -7.96
C PHE A 190 7.40 8.90 -9.49
N ALA A 191 7.46 10.08 -10.13
CA ALA A 191 7.44 10.19 -11.59
C ALA A 191 8.65 9.45 -12.21
N ALA A 192 9.86 9.68 -11.68
CA ALA A 192 11.08 9.02 -12.13
C ALA A 192 11.02 7.48 -11.96
N LEU A 193 10.39 6.98 -10.89
CA LEU A 193 10.14 5.55 -10.70
C LEU A 193 9.23 4.99 -11.81
N LEU A 194 8.14 5.67 -12.13
CA LEU A 194 7.20 5.22 -13.17
C LEU A 194 7.89 5.19 -14.54
N GLU A 195 8.61 6.25 -14.90
CA GLU A 195 9.37 6.35 -16.15
C GLU A 195 10.48 5.28 -16.22
N GLY A 196 11.23 5.10 -15.13
CA GLY A 196 12.30 4.11 -15.06
C GLY A 196 11.78 2.67 -15.17
N LEU A 197 10.63 2.36 -14.56
CA LEU A 197 9.97 1.06 -14.73
C LEU A 197 9.45 0.85 -16.15
N ASP A 198 8.89 1.89 -16.78
CA ASP A 198 8.41 1.82 -18.15
C ASP A 198 9.56 1.57 -19.12
N ALA A 199 10.63 2.38 -19.03
CA ALA A 199 11.83 2.23 -19.85
C ALA A 199 12.51 0.86 -19.66
N TRP A 200 12.59 0.37 -18.41
CA TRP A 200 13.16 -0.94 -18.11
C TRP A 200 12.34 -2.09 -18.71
N LEU A 201 11.01 -2.02 -18.60
CA LEU A 201 10.08 -3.01 -19.15
C LEU A 201 10.01 -2.98 -20.67
N ASP A 202 9.86 -1.80 -21.24
CA ASP A 202 9.62 -1.63 -22.67
C ASP A 202 10.90 -1.84 -23.49
N GLY A 203 12.01 -1.26 -23.01
CA GLY A 203 13.34 -1.41 -23.56
C GLY A 203 14.01 -2.76 -23.30
N ARG A 204 13.37 -3.66 -22.54
CA ARG A 204 13.91 -4.99 -22.17
C ARG A 204 15.32 -4.91 -21.59
N GLN A 205 15.55 -3.95 -20.69
CA GLN A 205 16.87 -3.59 -20.17
C GLN A 205 17.52 -4.68 -19.29
N TRP A 206 16.86 -5.82 -19.08
CA TRP A 206 17.47 -7.03 -18.51
C TRP A 206 18.35 -7.81 -19.51
N ARG A 207 18.31 -7.48 -20.81
CA ARG A 207 19.16 -8.12 -21.81
C ARG A 207 20.60 -7.65 -21.72
N MET A 208 21.52 -8.59 -21.82
CA MET A 208 22.97 -8.34 -21.86
C MET A 208 23.58 -9.15 -23.01
N PRO A 209 24.08 -8.51 -24.08
CA PRO A 209 23.96 -7.08 -24.42
C PRO A 209 22.51 -6.65 -24.75
N PRO A 210 22.17 -5.34 -24.69
CA PRO A 210 20.80 -4.83 -24.88
C PRO A 210 20.15 -5.20 -26.22
N ASP A 211 20.94 -5.25 -27.29
CA ASP A 211 20.47 -5.44 -28.67
C ASP A 211 20.66 -6.87 -29.20
N GLU A 212 21.18 -7.79 -28.37
CA GLU A 212 21.39 -9.16 -28.80
C GLU A 212 20.13 -10.01 -28.60
N ALA A 213 19.86 -10.88 -29.57
CA ALA A 213 18.81 -11.87 -29.43
C ALA A 213 19.14 -12.84 -28.28
N LEU A 214 18.15 -13.12 -27.42
CA LEU A 214 18.32 -14.11 -26.37
C LEU A 214 18.73 -15.48 -26.96
N PRO A 215 19.69 -16.19 -26.34
CA PRO A 215 20.04 -17.53 -26.78
C PRO A 215 18.81 -18.42 -26.87
N LYS A 216 18.69 -19.24 -27.93
CA LYS A 216 17.51 -20.10 -28.16
C LYS A 216 17.15 -21.04 -27.00
N LYS A 217 18.12 -21.35 -26.12
CA LYS A 217 17.93 -22.20 -24.92
C LYS A 217 17.60 -21.40 -23.66
N ALA A 218 17.70 -20.07 -23.68
CA ALA A 218 17.39 -19.22 -22.53
C ALA A 218 15.90 -19.38 -22.14
N PRO A 219 15.55 -19.41 -20.84
CA PRO A 219 14.16 -19.56 -20.40
C PRO A 219 13.23 -18.48 -20.97
N LEU A 220 13.72 -17.23 -21.06
CA LEU A 220 12.97 -16.09 -21.59
C LEU A 220 12.65 -16.23 -23.09
N ALA A 221 13.51 -16.90 -23.86
CA ALA A 221 13.30 -17.18 -25.29
C ALA A 221 12.34 -18.34 -25.55
N GLN A 222 12.03 -19.17 -24.54
CA GLN A 222 11.13 -20.30 -24.70
C GLN A 222 9.68 -19.82 -24.90
N PRO A 223 8.82 -20.62 -25.57
CA PRO A 223 7.38 -20.41 -25.53
C PRO A 223 6.90 -20.29 -24.07
N ALA A 224 6.07 -19.30 -23.77
CA ALA A 224 5.64 -18.97 -22.41
C ALA A 224 5.02 -20.19 -21.69
N ALA A 225 4.30 -21.05 -22.42
CA ALA A 225 3.71 -22.27 -21.87
C ALA A 225 4.74 -23.27 -21.32
N VAL A 226 5.97 -23.25 -21.85
CA VAL A 226 7.11 -24.08 -21.44
C VAL A 226 7.95 -23.31 -20.42
N GLY A 227 8.33 -22.08 -20.74
CA GLY A 227 9.20 -21.24 -19.90
C GLY A 227 8.60 -20.87 -18.54
N ALA A 228 7.27 -20.82 -18.41
CA ALA A 228 6.61 -20.55 -17.13
C ALA A 228 6.61 -21.75 -16.16
N GLN A 229 6.79 -22.98 -16.66
CA GLN A 229 6.67 -24.20 -15.86
C GLN A 229 7.67 -24.24 -14.67
N PRO A 230 8.96 -23.92 -14.85
CA PRO A 230 9.90 -23.84 -13.73
C PRO A 230 9.51 -22.79 -12.69
N LEU A 231 8.99 -21.63 -13.12
CA LEU A 231 8.57 -20.54 -12.22
C LEU A 231 7.38 -20.99 -11.35
N LEU A 232 6.38 -21.61 -11.97
CA LEU A 232 5.20 -22.15 -11.29
C LEU A 232 5.60 -23.24 -10.28
N ARG A 233 6.38 -24.24 -10.71
CA ARG A 233 6.86 -25.32 -9.84
C ARG A 233 7.69 -24.81 -8.67
N ARG A 234 8.52 -23.79 -8.89
CA ARG A 234 9.32 -23.15 -7.83
C ARG A 234 8.42 -22.51 -6.77
N ALA A 235 7.39 -21.76 -7.18
CA ALA A 235 6.44 -21.15 -6.26
C ALA A 235 5.68 -22.21 -5.44
N GLU A 236 5.23 -23.29 -6.09
CA GLU A 236 4.56 -24.41 -5.43
C GLU A 236 5.45 -25.14 -4.43
N LYS A 237 6.68 -25.49 -4.83
CA LYS A 237 7.65 -26.16 -3.96
C LYS A 237 7.98 -25.30 -2.75
N ARG A 238 8.16 -23.98 -2.96
CA ARG A 238 8.41 -23.02 -1.88
C ARG A 238 7.23 -22.96 -0.90
N LEU A 239 6.00 -22.86 -1.39
CA LEU A 239 4.81 -22.89 -0.54
C LEU A 239 4.71 -24.20 0.25
N LYS A 240 4.82 -25.35 -0.42
CA LYS A 240 4.77 -26.67 0.22
C LYS A 240 5.83 -26.82 1.32
N LYS A 241 7.07 -26.41 1.04
CA LYS A 241 8.17 -26.45 2.01
C LYS A 241 7.87 -25.57 3.23
N ARG A 242 7.38 -24.34 3.02
CA ARG A 242 7.05 -23.41 4.11
C ARG A 242 5.88 -23.90 4.96
N ILE A 243 4.86 -24.51 4.35
CA ILE A 243 3.74 -25.13 5.10
C ILE A 243 4.24 -26.33 5.90
N ALA A 244 5.11 -27.17 5.32
CA ALA A 244 5.62 -28.36 6.00
C ALA A 244 6.50 -28.02 7.22
N SER A 245 7.22 -26.90 7.18
CA SER A 245 8.07 -26.42 8.28
C SER A 245 7.37 -25.39 9.17
N LEU A 246 6.05 -25.22 9.06
CA LEU A 246 5.32 -24.19 9.79
C LEU A 246 5.03 -24.67 11.22
N ASP A 247 5.63 -24.00 12.19
CA ASP A 247 5.00 -23.89 13.51
C ASP A 247 3.93 -22.80 13.44
N VAL A 248 2.69 -23.19 13.73
CA VAL A 248 1.53 -22.30 13.67
C VAL A 248 1.60 -21.21 14.74
N ALA A 249 2.29 -21.44 15.87
CA ALA A 249 2.50 -20.44 16.90
C ALA A 249 3.53 -19.36 16.48
N ASP A 250 4.50 -19.71 15.62
CA ASP A 250 5.53 -18.80 15.10
C ASP A 250 4.95 -17.78 14.09
N ALA A 251 4.78 -16.53 14.54
CA ALA A 251 4.28 -15.43 13.71
C ALA A 251 5.16 -15.15 12.47
N PRO A 252 6.50 -15.01 12.59
CA PRO A 252 7.41 -15.00 11.45
C PRO A 252 7.21 -16.17 10.47
N ALA A 253 7.00 -17.40 10.94
CA ALA A 253 6.73 -18.53 10.05
C ALA A 253 5.40 -18.40 9.30
N ARG A 254 4.32 -17.98 9.99
CA ARG A 254 3.02 -17.69 9.35
C ARG A 254 3.18 -16.63 8.25
N HIS A 255 3.93 -15.57 8.52
CA HIS A 255 4.19 -14.52 7.54
C HIS A 255 4.94 -15.03 6.31
N ARG A 256 5.94 -15.90 6.48
CA ARG A 256 6.65 -16.55 5.36
C ARG A 256 5.73 -17.42 4.51
N VAL A 257 4.79 -18.16 5.13
CA VAL A 257 3.77 -18.93 4.40
C VAL A 257 2.83 -18.00 3.63
N ARG A 258 2.40 -16.89 4.23
CA ARG A 258 1.56 -15.88 3.58
C ARG A 258 2.22 -15.30 2.33
N ILE A 259 3.51 -14.93 2.42
CA ILE A 259 4.28 -14.46 1.27
C ILE A 259 4.36 -15.55 0.18
N ALA A 260 4.65 -16.80 0.56
CA ALA A 260 4.75 -17.90 -0.40
C ALA A 260 3.40 -18.20 -1.08
N ALA A 261 2.29 -18.17 -0.33
CA ALA A 261 0.95 -18.36 -0.86
C ALA A 261 0.58 -17.23 -1.83
N LYS A 262 0.95 -15.99 -1.49
CA LYS A 262 0.79 -14.82 -2.36
C LYS A 262 1.57 -14.95 -3.66
N LYS A 263 2.85 -15.30 -3.60
CA LYS A 263 3.66 -15.55 -4.80
C LYS A 263 3.04 -16.66 -5.66
N ALA A 264 2.63 -17.77 -5.05
CA ALA A 264 2.02 -18.89 -5.76
C ALA A 264 0.67 -18.54 -6.43
N ARG A 265 -0.21 -17.79 -5.74
CA ARG A 265 -1.47 -17.32 -6.33
C ARG A 265 -1.22 -16.39 -7.51
N TYR A 266 -0.34 -15.40 -7.36
CA TYR A 266 -0.05 -14.47 -8.45
C TYR A 266 0.59 -15.17 -9.65
N SER A 267 1.51 -16.13 -9.44
CA SER A 267 2.03 -16.95 -10.53
C SER A 267 0.91 -17.67 -11.30
N ALA A 268 -0.05 -18.27 -10.59
CA ALA A 268 -1.19 -18.94 -11.21
C ALA A 268 -2.10 -17.96 -11.98
N GLU A 269 -2.34 -16.77 -11.43
CA GLU A 269 -3.16 -15.72 -12.06
C GLU A 269 -2.53 -15.17 -13.33
N PHE A 270 -1.23 -14.87 -13.27
CA PHE A 270 -0.47 -14.34 -14.41
C PHE A 270 -0.47 -15.31 -15.59
N PHE A 271 -0.29 -16.60 -15.34
CA PHE A 271 -0.23 -17.63 -16.39
C PHE A 271 -1.56 -18.37 -16.61
N ARG A 272 -2.68 -17.85 -16.12
CA ARG A 272 -3.98 -18.55 -16.14
C ARG A 272 -4.43 -19.02 -17.52
N ASP A 273 -4.10 -18.25 -18.57
CA ASP A 273 -4.47 -18.55 -19.96
C ASP A 273 -3.63 -19.70 -20.56
N LEU A 274 -2.51 -20.03 -19.94
CA LEU A 274 -1.62 -21.12 -20.37
C LEU A 274 -1.91 -22.43 -19.62
N LEU A 275 -2.76 -22.39 -18.60
CA LEU A 275 -3.04 -23.46 -17.66
C LEU A 275 -4.45 -24.06 -17.85
N PRO A 276 -4.69 -25.32 -17.47
CA PRO A 276 -6.03 -25.91 -17.52
C PRO A 276 -7.02 -25.12 -16.64
N LYS A 277 -8.09 -24.58 -17.24
CA LYS A 277 -9.05 -23.66 -16.60
C LYS A 277 -9.60 -24.18 -15.26
N GLY A 278 -9.97 -25.47 -15.20
CA GLY A 278 -10.50 -26.09 -13.98
C GLY A 278 -9.46 -26.17 -12.86
N THR A 279 -8.23 -26.58 -13.20
CA THR A 279 -7.12 -26.70 -12.24
C THR A 279 -6.74 -25.33 -11.68
N VAL A 280 -6.54 -24.32 -12.55
CA VAL A 280 -6.13 -22.98 -12.11
C VAL A 280 -7.21 -22.28 -11.28
N LYS A 281 -8.50 -22.42 -11.65
CA LYS A 281 -9.62 -21.86 -10.86
C LYS A 281 -9.65 -22.44 -9.44
N LYS A 282 -9.55 -23.77 -9.33
CA LYS A 282 -9.52 -24.47 -8.04
C LYS A 282 -8.28 -24.10 -7.22
N TYR A 283 -7.13 -23.96 -7.87
CA TYR A 283 -5.88 -23.58 -7.24
C TYR A 283 -5.95 -22.17 -6.64
N ILE A 284 -6.33 -21.17 -7.46
CA ILE A 284 -6.47 -19.77 -7.04
C ILE A 284 -7.49 -19.67 -5.91
N GLY A 285 -8.67 -20.29 -6.04
CA GLY A 285 -9.72 -20.23 -5.01
C GLY A 285 -9.27 -20.78 -3.65
N ARG A 286 -8.53 -21.89 -3.64
CA ARG A 286 -7.99 -22.46 -2.39
C ARG A 286 -6.88 -21.61 -1.78
N LEU A 287 -6.02 -21.00 -2.60
CA LEU A 287 -5.00 -20.09 -2.09
C LEU A 287 -5.60 -18.78 -1.58
N SER A 288 -6.65 -18.26 -2.22
CA SER A 288 -7.40 -17.10 -1.72
C SER A 288 -7.91 -17.37 -0.31
N ALA A 289 -8.63 -18.48 -0.10
CA ALA A 289 -9.15 -18.83 1.21
C ALA A 289 -8.06 -19.02 2.28
N LEU A 290 -6.86 -19.50 1.91
CA LEU A 290 -5.73 -19.55 2.84
C LEU A 290 -5.19 -18.15 3.14
N GLN A 291 -5.11 -17.29 2.13
CA GLN A 291 -4.59 -15.93 2.28
C GLN A 291 -5.52 -15.04 3.08
N ASP A 292 -6.84 -15.21 2.97
CA ASP A 292 -7.82 -14.45 3.76
C ASP A 292 -7.56 -14.70 5.26
N ARG A 293 -7.43 -15.97 5.64
CA ARG A 293 -7.11 -16.40 7.01
C ARG A 293 -5.75 -15.95 7.51
N LEU A 294 -4.73 -15.99 6.65
CA LEU A 294 -3.40 -15.47 6.99
C LEU A 294 -3.36 -13.93 6.98
N GLY A 295 -4.29 -13.29 6.28
CA GLY A 295 -4.51 -11.84 6.24
C GLY A 295 -5.07 -11.36 7.56
N GLU A 296 -6.15 -11.98 8.05
CA GLU A 296 -6.74 -11.70 9.37
C GLU A 296 -5.68 -11.71 10.49
N LEU A 297 -4.82 -12.73 10.52
CA LEU A 297 -3.74 -12.83 11.50
C LEU A 297 -2.65 -11.77 11.34
N ASN A 298 -2.36 -11.39 10.09
CA ASN A 298 -1.42 -10.31 9.82
C ASN A 298 -1.98 -8.97 10.27
N ASP A 299 -3.28 -8.74 10.08
CA ASP A 299 -3.95 -7.50 10.45
C ASP A 299 -3.97 -7.33 11.98
N LEU A 300 -4.23 -8.41 12.74
CA LEU A 300 -4.09 -8.43 14.20
C LEU A 300 -2.65 -8.14 14.65
N ALA A 301 -1.65 -8.74 13.98
CA ALA A 301 -0.25 -8.49 14.29
C ALA A 301 0.16 -7.04 13.99
N VAL A 302 -0.31 -6.46 12.89
CA VAL A 302 -0.10 -5.05 12.55
C VAL A 302 -0.77 -4.14 13.57
N ALA A 303 -2.04 -4.40 13.93
CA ALA A 303 -2.76 -3.65 14.96
C ALA A 303 -2.01 -3.63 16.29
N SER A 304 -1.41 -4.75 16.70
CA SER A 304 -0.62 -4.84 17.94
C SER A 304 0.60 -3.88 17.97
N ARG A 305 1.08 -3.46 16.79
CA ARG A 305 2.16 -2.48 16.58
C ARG A 305 1.64 -1.05 16.40
N LEU A 306 0.44 -0.86 15.87
CA LEU A 306 -0.16 0.46 15.67
C LEU A 306 -0.82 1.01 16.93
N LEU A 307 -1.50 0.17 17.71
CA LEU A 307 -2.25 0.58 18.91
C LEU A 307 -1.38 1.35 19.92
N PRO A 308 -0.12 0.97 20.21
CA PRO A 308 0.76 1.78 21.06
C PRO A 308 1.01 3.21 20.55
N GLN A 309 0.94 3.45 19.24
CA GLN A 309 1.17 4.78 18.66
C GLN A 309 0.00 5.74 18.92
N LEU A 310 -1.15 5.23 19.38
CA LEU A 310 -2.30 6.02 19.79
C LEU A 310 -2.19 6.48 21.26
N GLN A 311 -1.17 6.04 21.99
CA GLN A 311 -0.97 6.34 23.41
C GLN A 311 -0.36 7.73 23.69
N HIS A 312 -0.33 8.64 22.71
CA HIS A 312 0.22 9.98 22.92
C HIS A 312 -0.75 10.83 23.75
N GLY A 313 -0.68 10.69 25.08
CA GLY A 313 -1.46 11.38 26.10
C GLY A 313 -1.65 10.52 27.37
N HIS A 314 -1.66 11.13 28.55
CA HIS A 314 -2.09 10.46 29.79
C HIS A 314 -3.63 10.43 29.85
N GLY A 315 -4.25 9.27 30.05
CA GLY A 315 -5.71 9.18 30.22
C GLY A 315 -6.37 7.88 29.74
N GLU A 316 -7.67 7.97 29.48
CA GLU A 316 -8.56 6.87 29.09
C GLU A 316 -8.15 6.19 27.77
N LEU A 317 -7.77 6.96 26.76
CA LEU A 317 -7.30 6.45 25.46
C LEU A 317 -6.08 5.52 25.60
N ALA A 318 -5.15 5.81 26.50
CA ALA A 318 -3.98 4.97 26.72
C ALA A 318 -4.36 3.61 27.34
N ARG A 319 -5.39 3.58 28.20
CA ARG A 319 -5.95 2.35 28.77
C ARG A 319 -6.70 1.56 27.70
N GLU A 320 -7.54 2.21 26.90
CA GLU A 320 -8.26 1.58 25.78
C GLU A 320 -7.29 0.94 24.78
N ALA A 321 -6.26 1.68 24.34
CA ALA A 321 -5.25 1.18 23.42
C ALA A 321 -4.47 -0.02 23.99
N SER A 322 -4.20 -0.01 25.31
CA SER A 322 -3.54 -1.12 26.00
C SER A 322 -4.44 -2.36 26.09
N TYR A 323 -5.71 -2.17 26.42
CA TYR A 323 -6.72 -3.24 26.43
C TYR A 323 -6.88 -3.84 25.03
N ALA A 324 -7.10 -2.99 24.02
CA ALA A 324 -7.20 -3.35 22.61
C ALA A 324 -5.99 -4.18 22.16
N ARG A 325 -4.77 -3.77 22.55
CA ARG A 325 -3.55 -4.50 22.23
C ARG A 325 -3.54 -5.90 22.85
N GLY A 326 -3.94 -6.02 24.11
CA GLY A 326 -4.09 -7.32 24.76
C GLY A 326 -5.12 -8.22 24.06
N TYR A 327 -6.27 -7.65 23.68
CA TYR A 327 -7.33 -8.34 22.95
C TYR A 327 -6.84 -8.90 21.61
N VAL A 328 -6.19 -8.08 20.77
CA VAL A 328 -5.73 -8.53 19.44
C VAL A 328 -4.63 -9.59 19.51
N LEU A 329 -3.77 -9.54 20.54
CA LEU A 329 -2.75 -10.58 20.78
C LEU A 329 -3.42 -11.91 21.13
N ALA A 330 -4.37 -11.90 22.07
CA ALA A 330 -5.13 -13.10 22.44
C ALA A 330 -5.95 -13.67 21.26
N ALA A 331 -6.60 -12.80 20.48
CA ALA A 331 -7.35 -13.19 19.28
C ALA A 331 -6.43 -13.83 18.23
N SER A 332 -5.23 -13.27 18.01
CA SER A 332 -4.27 -13.82 17.05
C SER A 332 -3.82 -15.24 17.42
N GLU A 333 -3.63 -15.54 18.71
CA GLU A 333 -3.29 -16.90 19.16
C GLU A 333 -4.44 -17.89 18.95
N GLY A 334 -5.67 -17.47 19.24
CA GLY A 334 -6.89 -18.25 18.97
C GLY A 334 -7.06 -18.58 17.50
N ASP A 335 -7.00 -17.55 16.64
CA ASP A 335 -7.17 -17.67 15.20
C ASP A 335 -6.06 -18.53 14.56
N ALA A 336 -4.82 -18.41 15.04
CA ALA A 336 -3.70 -19.18 14.51
C ALA A 336 -3.96 -20.69 14.61
N ARG A 337 -4.45 -21.17 15.76
CA ARG A 337 -4.77 -22.60 16.00
C ARG A 337 -5.76 -23.18 14.97
N SER A 338 -6.61 -22.34 14.41
CA SER A 338 -7.64 -22.75 13.44
C SER A 338 -7.17 -22.77 11.98
N LEU A 339 -5.88 -22.55 11.70
CA LEU A 339 -5.31 -22.59 10.33
C LEU A 339 -5.14 -24.02 9.76
N GLY A 340 -5.13 -25.06 10.59
CA GLY A 340 -4.68 -26.40 10.20
C GLY A 340 -5.39 -26.97 8.97
N LYS A 341 -6.71 -26.79 8.85
CA LYS A 341 -7.50 -27.29 7.71
C LYS A 341 -7.15 -26.57 6.40
N ALA A 342 -6.96 -25.25 6.43
CA ALA A 342 -6.60 -24.46 5.26
C ALA A 342 -5.19 -24.81 4.77
N LEU A 343 -4.23 -24.93 5.69
CA LEU A 343 -2.84 -25.32 5.40
C LEU A 343 -2.77 -26.71 4.76
N LYS A 344 -3.47 -27.72 5.31
CA LYS A 344 -3.52 -29.08 4.75
C LYS A 344 -4.08 -29.09 3.32
N ARG A 345 -5.13 -28.29 3.06
CA ARG A 345 -5.72 -28.17 1.71
C ARG A 345 -4.75 -27.52 0.72
N ALA A 346 -4.02 -26.49 1.13
CA ALA A 346 -3.05 -25.81 0.29
C ALA A 346 -1.81 -26.66 -0.01
N ALA A 347 -1.30 -27.44 0.95
CA ALA A 347 -0.14 -28.30 0.75
C ALA A 347 -0.35 -29.40 -0.31
N ARG A 348 -1.60 -29.80 -0.54
CA ARG A 348 -2.00 -30.82 -1.52
C ARG A 348 -2.26 -30.25 -2.92
N LEU A 349 -2.17 -28.94 -3.11
CA LEU A 349 -2.40 -28.31 -4.41
C LEU A 349 -1.27 -28.61 -5.41
N ARG A 350 -1.66 -28.73 -6.68
CA ARG A 350 -0.79 -28.85 -7.86
C ARG A 350 -1.43 -28.10 -9.03
N LEU A 351 -0.65 -27.27 -9.70
CA LEU A 351 -0.95 -26.57 -10.96
C LEU A 351 -0.44 -27.36 -12.16
N THR A 352 0.74 -27.95 -11.99
CA THR A 352 1.45 -28.71 -13.03
C THR A 352 1.39 -30.18 -12.66
N SER A 353 1.01 -31.03 -13.62
CA SER A 353 1.02 -32.49 -13.48
C SER A 353 2.39 -33.03 -13.16
#